data_AF-A0AAD6FH53-F1
#
_entry.id   AF-A0AAD6FH53-F1
#
_cell.length_a   1.000
_cell.length_b   1.000
_cell.length_c   1.000
_cell.angle_alpha   90.00
_cell.angle_beta   90.00
_cell.angle_gamma   90.00
#
_symmetry.space_group_name_H-M   'P 1'
#
loop_
_entity.id
_entity.type
_entity.pdbx_description
1 polymer ?
#
loop_
_entity_poly.entity_id
_entity_poly.type
_entity_poly.pdbx_seq_one_letter_code
_entity_poly.pdbx_strand_id
1 'polypeptide(L)'
;MSEETYVYLCNKLRPAMERQDTPFRECIPLKKRVAIALWKLATGSEYRSIGHLFGVSNTTVCRCVQDFCAAAETLLVPELIRSPDREQFAEMAAYTENRPFKKPWCFSQHEVTEEEIENVERATIRQASCVQWHQERVGRITGSIAHRVLTATELPSKSLINTICEQRHRPIMKPWIQWGRHHEQDAIDTHQYALGANLSSTIYICAPVDAPHQNLVVRKTGFRICQTMPYLGVSCDGYVSCDCCGEGVIEA
;
A
#
# COMPACT_ATOMS: atom_id res chain seq x y z
N MET A 1 9.31 -24.61 1.89
CA MET A 1 10.18 -25.18 0.84
C MET A 1 10.47 -26.61 1.26
N SER A 2 10.23 -27.58 0.40
CA SER A 2 10.53 -28.98 0.72
C SER A 2 12.04 -29.22 0.71
N GLU A 3 12.49 -30.31 1.34
CA GLU A 3 13.91 -30.66 1.39
C GLU A 3 14.45 -30.94 -0.02
N GLU A 4 13.64 -31.58 -0.87
CA GLU A 4 14.00 -31.92 -2.25
C GLU A 4 14.27 -30.67 -3.08
N THR A 5 13.39 -29.65 -2.98
CA THR A 5 13.59 -28.36 -3.68
C THR A 5 14.87 -27.67 -3.21
N TYR A 6 15.12 -27.70 -1.90
CA TYR A 6 16.31 -27.09 -1.33
C TYR A 6 17.61 -27.77 -1.78
N VAL A 7 17.63 -29.10 -1.80
CA VAL A 7 18.77 -29.89 -2.28
C VAL A 7 18.98 -29.66 -3.78
N TYR A 8 17.91 -29.60 -4.57
CA TYR A 8 17.97 -29.24 -5.99
C TYR A 8 18.63 -27.86 -6.19
N LEU A 9 18.18 -26.83 -5.46
CA LEU A 9 18.77 -25.48 -5.53
C LEU A 9 20.26 -25.49 -5.16
N CYS A 10 20.63 -26.18 -4.07
CA CYS A 10 22.03 -26.30 -3.68
C CYS A 10 22.86 -26.94 -4.81
N ASN A 11 22.40 -28.06 -5.38
CA ASN A 11 23.12 -28.73 -6.46
C ASN A 11 23.24 -27.86 -7.71
N LYS A 12 22.19 -27.12 -8.06
CA LYS A 12 22.19 -26.23 -9.23
C LYS A 12 23.14 -25.04 -9.06
N LEU A 13 23.19 -24.45 -7.87
CA LEU A 13 24.01 -23.26 -7.57
C LEU A 13 25.46 -23.60 -7.20
N ARG A 14 25.77 -24.88 -6.98
CA ARG A 14 27.10 -25.39 -6.62
C ARG A 14 28.23 -24.83 -7.51
N PRO A 15 28.13 -24.77 -8.85
CA PRO A 15 29.23 -24.30 -9.70
C PRO A 15 29.67 -22.86 -9.39
N ALA A 16 28.77 -22.01 -8.89
CA ALA A 16 29.03 -20.60 -8.59
C ALA A 16 29.24 -20.32 -7.10
N MET A 17 28.67 -21.15 -6.22
CA MET A 17 28.63 -20.90 -4.77
C MET A 17 29.49 -21.86 -3.93
N GLU A 18 30.04 -22.93 -4.49
CA GLU A 18 30.95 -23.81 -3.74
C GLU A 18 32.24 -23.06 -3.37
N ARG A 19 32.73 -23.26 -2.15
CA ARG A 19 34.03 -22.75 -1.70
C ARG A 19 34.84 -23.92 -1.18
N GLN A 20 36.16 -23.76 -1.19
CA GLN A 20 37.09 -24.74 -0.67
C GLN A 20 37.67 -24.28 0.66
N ASP A 21 38.00 -25.24 1.50
CA ASP A 21 38.70 -24.98 2.74
C ASP A 21 40.09 -24.42 2.46
N THR A 22 40.55 -23.57 3.37
CA THR A 22 41.94 -23.13 3.39
C THR A 22 42.64 -23.75 4.59
N PRO A 23 43.99 -23.90 4.58
CA PRO A 23 44.72 -24.46 5.71
C PRO A 23 44.44 -23.76 7.06
N PHE A 24 44.04 -22.48 7.03
CA PHE A 24 43.79 -21.67 8.21
C PHE A 24 42.31 -21.57 8.60
N ARG A 25 41.39 -21.95 7.71
CA ARG A 25 39.95 -21.73 7.92
C ARG A 25 39.10 -22.64 7.05
N GLU A 26 38.17 -23.33 7.71
CA GLU A 26 37.07 -24.04 7.06
C GLU A 26 36.10 -23.06 6.39
N CYS A 27 35.74 -23.36 5.15
CA CYS A 27 34.76 -22.61 4.41
C CYS A 27 33.35 -22.87 4.96
N ILE A 28 32.44 -21.95 4.70
CA ILE A 28 31.05 -22.13 5.10
C ILE A 28 30.41 -23.11 4.11
N PRO A 29 29.83 -24.23 4.58
CA PRO A 29 29.25 -25.24 3.69
C PRO A 29 28.22 -24.65 2.75
N LEU A 30 28.18 -25.11 1.49
CA LEU A 30 27.28 -24.60 0.46
C LEU A 30 25.82 -24.49 0.94
N LYS A 31 25.31 -25.55 1.57
CA LYS A 31 23.95 -25.57 2.15
C LYS A 31 23.74 -24.36 3.07
N LYS A 32 24.66 -24.11 4.00
CA LYS A 32 24.56 -22.97 4.92
C LYS A 32 24.58 -21.63 4.18
N ARG A 33 25.40 -21.48 3.13
CA ARG A 33 25.45 -20.25 2.31
C ARG A 33 24.12 -20.00 1.58
N VAL A 34 23.56 -21.03 0.96
CA VAL A 34 22.27 -20.99 0.27
C VAL A 34 21.14 -20.68 1.25
N ALA A 35 21.12 -21.33 2.41
CA ALA A 35 20.13 -21.07 3.46
C ALA A 35 20.16 -19.61 3.94
N ILE A 36 21.36 -19.04 4.16
CA ILE A 36 21.51 -17.62 4.55
C ILE A 36 20.88 -16.69 3.49
N ALA A 37 21.17 -16.93 2.22
CA ALA A 37 20.64 -16.12 1.13
C ALA A 37 19.13 -16.24 1.00
N LEU A 38 18.59 -17.46 1.00
CA LEU A 38 17.15 -17.72 0.97
C LEU A 38 16.44 -17.09 2.16
N TRP A 39 17.02 -17.17 3.36
CA TRP A 39 16.44 -16.53 4.55
C TRP A 39 16.35 -15.02 4.40
N LYS A 40 17.42 -14.38 3.89
CA LYS A 40 17.41 -12.94 3.63
C LYS A 40 16.35 -12.57 2.60
N LEU A 41 16.28 -13.29 1.48
CA LEU A 41 15.36 -13.01 0.38
C LEU A 41 13.89 -13.26 0.78
N ALA A 42 13.62 -14.30 1.58
CA ALA A 42 12.27 -14.64 2.01
C ALA A 42 11.73 -13.72 3.12
N THR A 43 12.58 -13.31 4.07
CA THR A 43 12.13 -12.56 5.25
C THR A 43 12.41 -11.06 5.20
N GLY A 44 13.35 -10.62 4.37
CA GLY A 44 13.81 -9.23 4.32
C GLY A 44 14.63 -8.79 5.55
N SER A 45 14.82 -9.64 6.56
CA SER A 45 15.44 -9.32 7.86
C SER A 45 16.82 -8.66 7.75
N GLU A 46 17.18 -7.81 8.72
CA GLU A 46 18.48 -7.14 8.77
C GLU A 46 19.66 -8.12 8.80
N TYR A 47 20.79 -7.73 8.20
CA TYR A 47 21.99 -8.58 8.13
C TYR A 47 22.52 -8.98 9.51
N ARG A 48 22.38 -8.10 10.52
CA ARG A 48 22.78 -8.38 11.90
C ARG A 48 22.00 -9.55 12.49
N SER A 49 20.68 -9.54 12.36
CA SER A 49 19.81 -10.61 12.88
C SER A 49 20.12 -11.95 12.23
N ILE A 50 20.35 -11.95 10.91
CA ILE A 50 20.73 -13.16 10.16
C ILE A 50 22.13 -13.62 10.56
N GLY A 51 23.08 -12.70 10.72
CA GLY A 51 24.44 -13.01 11.17
C GLY A 51 24.45 -13.71 12.52
N HIS A 52 23.68 -13.20 13.49
CA HIS A 52 23.51 -13.84 14.80
C HIS A 52 22.86 -15.23 14.66
N LEU A 53 21.79 -15.35 13.88
CA LEU A 53 21.06 -16.62 13.70
C LEU A 53 21.94 -17.74 13.11
N PHE A 54 22.75 -17.41 12.11
CA PHE A 54 23.60 -18.38 11.43
C PHE A 54 25.03 -18.46 12.00
N GLY A 55 25.36 -17.65 13.02
CA GLY A 55 26.69 -17.59 13.61
C GLY A 55 27.77 -17.14 12.62
N VAL A 56 27.50 -16.09 11.84
CA VAL A 56 28.43 -15.55 10.84
C VAL A 56 28.48 -14.02 10.89
N SER A 57 29.55 -13.42 10.36
CA SER A 57 29.66 -11.96 10.29
C SER A 57 28.64 -11.36 9.31
N ASN A 58 28.25 -10.10 9.52
CA ASN A 58 27.36 -9.37 8.60
C ASN A 58 27.91 -9.34 7.17
N THR A 59 29.23 -9.19 7.02
CA THR A 59 29.92 -9.22 5.73
C THR A 59 29.74 -10.57 5.03
N THR A 60 29.78 -11.66 5.79
CA THR A 60 29.53 -13.01 5.27
C THR A 60 28.10 -13.17 4.77
N VAL A 61 27.11 -12.65 5.52
CA VAL A 61 25.71 -12.68 5.08
C VAL A 61 25.54 -11.93 3.77
N CYS A 62 26.06 -10.69 3.70
CA CYS A 62 26.00 -9.87 2.49
C CYS A 62 26.61 -10.60 1.28
N ARG A 63 27.81 -11.18 1.42
CA ARG A 63 28.47 -11.94 0.36
C ARG A 63 27.68 -13.17 -0.06
N CYS A 64 27.07 -13.91 0.86
CA CYS A 64 26.25 -15.08 0.50
C CYS A 64 25.02 -14.67 -0.32
N VAL A 65 24.40 -13.54 0.01
CA VAL A 65 23.24 -13.01 -0.73
C VAL A 65 23.66 -12.55 -2.13
N GLN A 66 24.77 -11.82 -2.24
CA GLN A 66 25.29 -11.37 -3.54
C GLN A 66 25.68 -12.55 -4.44
N ASP A 67 26.48 -13.50 -3.92
CA ASP A 67 26.88 -14.70 -4.66
C ASP A 67 25.64 -15.50 -5.10
N PHE A 68 24.62 -15.62 -4.24
CA PHE A 68 23.38 -16.29 -4.59
C PHE A 68 22.62 -15.58 -5.70
N CYS A 69 22.44 -14.25 -5.61
CA CYS A 69 21.72 -13.50 -6.64
C CYS A 69 22.40 -13.59 -8.00
N ALA A 70 23.74 -13.44 -8.04
CA ALA A 70 24.51 -13.59 -9.27
C ALA A 70 24.43 -15.03 -9.84
N ALA A 71 24.49 -16.04 -8.97
CA ALA A 71 24.34 -17.43 -9.39
C ALA A 71 22.92 -17.75 -9.87
N ALA A 72 21.89 -17.17 -9.23
CA ALA A 72 20.50 -17.35 -9.62
C ALA A 72 20.22 -16.72 -10.99
N GLU A 73 20.73 -15.52 -11.24
CA GLU A 73 20.58 -14.84 -12.54
C GLU A 73 21.21 -15.63 -13.69
N THR A 74 22.36 -16.25 -13.44
CA THR A 74 23.08 -17.01 -14.47
C THR A 74 22.57 -18.44 -14.65
N LEU A 75 22.12 -19.12 -13.59
CA LEU A 75 21.82 -20.56 -13.61
C LEU A 75 20.34 -20.90 -13.42
N LEU A 76 19.57 -20.09 -12.70
CA LEU A 76 18.17 -20.38 -12.38
C LEU A 76 17.21 -19.62 -13.28
N VAL A 77 17.46 -18.34 -13.55
CA VAL A 77 16.59 -17.49 -14.38
C VAL A 77 16.38 -18.08 -15.78
N PRO A 78 17.42 -18.54 -16.51
CA PRO A 78 17.21 -19.09 -17.85
C PRO A 78 16.39 -20.40 -17.88
N GLU A 79 16.42 -21.18 -16.80
CA GLU A 79 15.69 -22.45 -16.70
C GLU A 79 14.25 -22.26 -16.20
N LEU A 80 14.06 -21.38 -15.21
CA LEU A 80 12.78 -21.23 -14.50
C LEU A 80 11.93 -20.09 -15.04
N ILE A 81 12.54 -19.09 -15.68
CA ILE A 81 11.85 -17.91 -16.19
C ILE A 81 11.92 -17.95 -17.71
N ARG A 82 10.84 -18.41 -18.35
CA ARG A 82 10.64 -18.23 -19.78
C ARG A 82 10.25 -16.76 -20.01
N SER A 83 11.08 -16.03 -20.74
CA SER A 83 10.67 -14.72 -21.23
C SER A 83 9.50 -14.94 -22.19
N PRO A 84 8.36 -14.26 -22.00
CA PRO A 84 7.24 -14.39 -22.92
C PRO A 84 7.68 -14.00 -24.34
N ASP A 85 7.11 -14.64 -25.36
CA ASP A 85 7.25 -14.15 -26.73
C ASP A 85 6.40 -12.88 -26.95
N ARG A 86 6.50 -12.25 -28.13
CA ARG A 86 5.79 -11.00 -28.43
C ARG A 86 4.27 -11.14 -28.31
N GLU A 87 3.74 -12.32 -28.64
CA GLU A 87 2.30 -12.61 -28.63
C GLU A 87 1.83 -12.87 -27.21
N GLN A 88 2.58 -13.62 -26.41
CA GLN A 88 2.35 -13.82 -24.98
C GLN A 88 2.50 -12.52 -24.19
N PHE A 89 3.44 -11.65 -24.56
CA PHE A 89 3.54 -10.31 -24.01
C PHE A 89 2.31 -9.47 -24.34
N ALA A 90 1.84 -9.51 -25.59
CA ALA A 90 0.61 -8.82 -26.00
C ALA A 90 -0.63 -9.41 -25.32
N GLU A 91 -0.69 -10.73 -25.12
CA GLU A 91 -1.77 -11.41 -24.40
C GLU A 91 -1.72 -11.10 -22.90
N MET A 92 -0.54 -11.08 -22.28
CA MET A 92 -0.37 -10.66 -20.89
C MET A 92 -0.74 -9.18 -20.71
N ALA A 93 -0.36 -8.32 -21.65
CA ALA A 93 -0.75 -6.91 -21.68
C ALA A 93 -2.28 -6.77 -21.85
N ALA A 94 -2.87 -7.45 -22.82
CA ALA A 94 -4.31 -7.47 -23.07
C ALA A 94 -5.09 -8.07 -21.87
N TYR A 95 -4.58 -9.10 -21.22
CA TYR A 95 -5.15 -9.67 -20.00
C TYR A 95 -5.07 -8.68 -18.83
N THR A 96 -3.96 -7.94 -18.67
CA THR A 96 -3.90 -6.85 -17.68
C THR A 96 -4.80 -5.67 -18.03
N GLU A 97 -5.00 -5.38 -19.32
CA GLU A 97 -5.90 -4.33 -19.80
C GLU A 97 -7.38 -4.73 -19.64
N ASN A 98 -7.71 -6.00 -19.81
CA ASN A 98 -9.06 -6.58 -19.74
C ASN A 98 -9.40 -7.17 -18.37
N ARG A 99 -8.53 -7.03 -17.36
CA ARG A 99 -8.85 -7.46 -16.00
C ARG A 99 -10.07 -6.69 -15.49
N PRO A 100 -11.05 -7.36 -14.85
CA PRO A 100 -12.15 -6.67 -14.16
C PRO A 100 -11.65 -5.83 -12.96
N PHE A 101 -10.39 -6.01 -12.57
CA PHE A 101 -9.71 -5.16 -11.60
C PHE A 101 -9.00 -4.02 -12.35
N LYS A 102 -9.63 -2.84 -12.28
CA LYS A 102 -9.14 -1.55 -12.77
C LYS A 102 -7.62 -1.47 -12.77
N LYS A 103 -7.07 -1.12 -13.93
CA LYS A 103 -5.66 -0.77 -14.19
C LYS A 103 -5.04 -0.06 -12.97
N PRO A 104 -3.78 -0.37 -12.56
CA PRO A 104 -3.00 0.60 -11.81
C PRO A 104 -2.86 1.80 -12.75
N TRP A 105 -3.69 2.80 -12.53
CA TRP A 105 -4.00 3.89 -13.44
C TRP A 105 -2.78 4.36 -14.22
N CYS A 106 -2.66 3.88 -15.47
CA CYS A 106 -1.75 4.49 -16.43
C CYS A 106 -2.42 5.82 -16.79
N PHE A 107 -1.94 6.92 -16.24
CA PHE A 107 -2.51 8.28 -16.36
C PHE A 107 -2.49 8.85 -17.79
N SER A 108 -2.25 8.02 -18.79
CA SER A 108 -2.30 8.41 -20.20
C SER A 108 -3.75 8.46 -20.69
N GLN A 109 -4.31 9.67 -20.68
CA GLN A 109 -5.31 10.18 -21.64
C GLN A 109 -6.78 9.77 -21.51
N HIS A 110 -7.21 9.05 -20.47
CA HIS A 110 -8.65 8.89 -20.23
C HIS A 110 -9.15 9.95 -19.24
N GLU A 111 -9.94 10.90 -19.73
CA GLU A 111 -10.72 11.79 -18.86
C GLU A 111 -11.69 10.93 -18.04
N VAL A 112 -11.72 11.15 -16.73
CA VAL A 112 -12.69 10.52 -15.83
C VAL A 112 -13.95 11.37 -15.88
N THR A 113 -15.08 10.75 -16.17
CA THR A 113 -16.37 11.45 -16.26
C THR A 113 -16.94 11.74 -14.87
N GLU A 114 -17.81 12.74 -14.76
CA GLU A 114 -18.46 13.06 -13.47
C GLU A 114 -19.32 11.88 -12.97
N GLU A 115 -19.99 11.16 -13.89
CA GLU A 115 -20.76 9.96 -13.55
C GLU A 115 -19.87 8.87 -12.93
N GLU A 116 -18.66 8.67 -13.46
CA GLU A 116 -17.70 7.73 -12.87
C GLU A 116 -17.24 8.17 -11.48
N ILE A 117 -17.01 9.47 -11.29
CA ILE A 117 -16.63 10.04 -9.98
C ILE A 117 -17.74 9.81 -8.96
N GLU A 118 -18.99 10.10 -9.32
CA GLU A 118 -20.16 9.89 -8.46
C GLU A 118 -20.37 8.41 -8.13
N ASN A 119 -20.19 7.52 -9.10
CA ASN A 119 -20.30 6.08 -8.89
C ASN A 119 -19.21 5.56 -7.94
N VAL A 120 -17.97 6.06 -8.07
CA VAL A 120 -16.88 5.74 -7.16
C VAL A 120 -17.18 6.28 -5.75
N GLU A 121 -17.62 7.53 -5.62
CA GLU A 121 -18.00 8.12 -4.33
C GLU A 121 -19.08 7.25 -3.66
N ARG A 122 -20.17 6.97 -4.37
CA ARG A 122 -21.31 6.20 -3.84
C ARG A 122 -20.92 4.79 -3.41
N ALA A 123 -20.10 4.10 -4.20
CA ALA A 123 -19.64 2.75 -3.88
C ALA A 123 -18.67 2.71 -2.67
N THR A 124 -18.07 3.86 -2.33
CA THR A 124 -16.99 3.95 -1.34
C THR A 124 -17.34 4.79 -0.11
N ILE A 125 -18.63 5.13 0.10
CA ILE A 125 -19.14 5.85 1.29
C ILE A 125 -18.70 5.21 2.62
N ARG A 126 -18.52 3.88 2.64
CA ARG A 126 -18.05 3.13 3.82
C ARG A 126 -16.55 3.26 4.09
N GLN A 127 -15.85 4.02 3.26
CA GLN A 127 -14.43 4.36 3.35
C GLN A 127 -13.52 3.21 3.75
N ALA A 128 -12.79 3.33 4.86
CA ALA A 128 -11.80 2.36 5.30
C ALA A 128 -12.37 0.94 5.56
N SER A 129 -13.69 0.81 5.71
CA SER A 129 -14.35 -0.50 5.83
C SER A 129 -14.72 -1.13 4.47
N CYS A 130 -14.53 -0.41 3.36
CA CYS A 130 -14.78 -0.86 2.00
C CYS A 130 -13.47 -1.20 1.28
N VAL A 131 -13.35 -2.44 0.78
CA VAL A 131 -12.18 -2.86 -0.01
C VAL A 131 -12.02 -2.01 -1.27
N GLN A 132 -13.13 -1.67 -1.93
CA GLN A 132 -13.11 -0.82 -3.13
C GLN A 132 -12.54 0.57 -2.82
N TRP A 133 -12.84 1.16 -1.67
CA TRP A 133 -12.24 2.44 -1.27
C TRP A 133 -10.70 2.37 -1.20
N HIS A 134 -10.15 1.28 -0.67
CA HIS A 134 -8.70 1.06 -0.67
C HIS A 134 -8.14 0.88 -2.09
N GLN A 135 -8.88 0.23 -2.99
CA GLN A 135 -8.48 0.01 -4.37
C GLN A 135 -8.45 1.31 -5.18
N GLU A 136 -9.49 2.15 -5.06
CA GLU A 136 -9.58 3.41 -5.82
C GLU A 136 -8.48 4.42 -5.41
N ARG A 137 -7.92 4.27 -4.21
CA ARG A 137 -6.78 5.07 -3.72
C ARG A 137 -5.42 4.63 -4.28
N VAL A 138 -5.31 3.41 -4.81
CA VAL A 138 -4.04 2.89 -5.34
C VAL A 138 -3.61 3.71 -6.56
N GLY A 139 -2.35 4.13 -6.55
CA GLY A 139 -1.75 4.98 -7.57
C GLY A 139 -2.11 6.47 -7.43
N ARG A 140 -2.89 6.88 -6.43
CA ARG A 140 -3.30 8.29 -6.26
C ARG A 140 -2.62 8.97 -5.09
N ILE A 141 -2.34 10.26 -5.27
CA ILE A 141 -1.98 11.18 -4.20
C ILE A 141 -3.27 11.56 -3.47
N THR A 142 -3.39 11.11 -2.23
CA THR A 142 -4.53 11.44 -1.35
C THR A 142 -4.16 12.52 -0.34
N GLY A 143 -5.15 13.19 0.26
CA GLY A 143 -4.92 14.22 1.29
C GLY A 143 -3.92 13.76 2.38
N SER A 144 -4.07 12.52 2.85
CA SER A 144 -3.19 11.92 3.87
C SER A 144 -1.71 11.76 3.47
N ILE A 145 -1.38 11.85 2.18
CA ILE A 145 0.00 11.73 1.67
C ILE A 145 0.46 12.95 0.87
N ALA A 146 -0.43 13.90 0.57
CA ALA A 146 -0.14 15.07 -0.24
C ALA A 146 1.08 15.84 0.27
N HIS A 147 1.14 16.15 1.56
CA HIS A 147 2.30 16.82 2.17
C HIS A 147 3.61 16.07 1.92
N ARG A 148 3.62 14.73 2.09
CA ARG A 148 4.82 13.91 1.89
C ARG A 148 5.31 13.92 0.44
N VAL A 149 4.39 14.04 -0.52
CA VAL A 149 4.72 14.14 -1.94
C VAL A 149 5.22 15.55 -2.27
N LEU A 150 4.55 16.58 -1.77
CA LEU A 150 4.92 17.99 -2.01
C LEU A 150 6.29 18.33 -1.40
N THR A 151 6.67 17.69 -0.30
CA THR A 151 7.98 17.88 0.33
C THR A 151 9.03 16.87 -0.12
N ALA A 152 8.72 16.01 -1.09
CA ALA A 152 9.68 15.03 -1.59
C ALA A 152 10.72 15.69 -2.49
N THR A 153 11.97 15.25 -2.38
CA THR A 153 13.02 15.56 -3.35
C THR A 153 12.74 14.87 -4.69
N GLU A 154 13.43 15.29 -5.76
CA GLU A 154 13.31 14.72 -7.12
C GLU A 154 13.41 13.18 -7.18
N LEU A 155 14.09 12.57 -6.20
CA LEU A 155 14.11 11.12 -5.96
C LEU A 155 13.27 10.77 -4.72
N PRO A 156 11.99 10.41 -4.86
CA PRO A 156 11.16 10.04 -3.72
C PRO A 156 11.61 8.70 -3.11
N SER A 157 11.48 8.58 -1.78
CA SER A 157 11.81 7.34 -1.09
C SER A 157 10.96 6.16 -1.59
N LYS A 158 11.55 4.96 -1.66
CA LYS A 158 10.81 3.73 -1.98
C LYS A 158 9.58 3.52 -1.09
N SER A 159 9.67 3.91 0.19
CA SER A 159 8.54 3.86 1.12
C SER A 159 7.37 4.76 0.68
N LEU A 160 7.66 5.96 0.18
CA LEU A 160 6.62 6.86 -0.34
C LEU A 160 5.98 6.28 -1.61
N ILE A 161 6.80 5.79 -2.54
CA ILE A 161 6.32 5.14 -3.79
C ILE A 161 5.43 3.96 -3.45
N ASN A 162 5.86 3.05 -2.56
CA ASN A 162 5.04 1.92 -2.13
C ASN A 162 3.76 2.37 -1.43
N THR A 163 3.79 3.46 -0.66
CA THR A 163 2.57 4.00 -0.04
C THR A 163 1.54 4.44 -1.08
N ILE A 164 1.98 4.97 -2.23
CA ILE A 164 1.09 5.40 -3.32
C ILE A 164 0.62 4.19 -4.13
N CYS A 165 1.54 3.30 -4.50
CA CYS A 165 1.30 2.26 -5.50
C CYS A 165 0.78 0.93 -4.93
N GLU A 166 0.84 0.71 -3.62
CA GLU A 166 0.43 -0.56 -3.01
C GLU A 166 -0.85 -0.40 -2.18
N GLN A 167 -1.76 -1.35 -2.33
CA GLN A 167 -2.91 -1.45 -1.43
C GLN A 167 -2.42 -1.83 -0.03
N ARG A 168 -2.69 -0.99 0.97
CA ARG A 168 -2.38 -1.35 2.37
C ARG A 168 -3.33 -2.46 2.84
N HIS A 169 -2.81 -3.69 2.87
CA HIS A 169 -3.60 -4.86 3.27
C HIS A 169 -3.79 -5.04 4.79
N ARG A 170 -3.07 -4.29 5.63
CA ARG A 170 -3.17 -4.42 7.09
C ARG A 170 -3.62 -3.12 7.75
N PRO A 171 -4.77 -3.11 8.44
CA PRO A 171 -5.18 -1.97 9.24
C PRO A 171 -4.18 -1.75 10.38
N ILE A 172 -3.84 -0.48 10.64
CA ILE A 172 -2.99 -0.11 11.77
C ILE A 172 -3.83 -0.22 13.05
N MET A 173 -3.38 -1.07 13.98
CA MET A 173 -4.08 -1.39 15.23
C MET A 173 -3.41 -0.72 16.44
N LYS A 174 -3.28 0.62 16.40
CA LYS A 174 -2.76 1.38 17.55
C LYS A 174 -3.92 1.85 18.43
N PRO A 175 -3.78 1.86 19.78
CA PRO A 175 -4.87 2.23 20.69
C PRO A 175 -5.50 3.59 20.40
N TRP A 176 -4.69 4.62 20.13
CA TRP A 176 -5.19 5.96 19.79
C TRP A 176 -5.90 6.01 18.42
N ILE A 177 -5.48 5.20 17.44
CA ILE A 177 -6.16 5.09 16.14
C ILE A 177 -7.51 4.37 16.32
N GLN A 178 -7.56 3.33 17.16
CA GLN A 178 -8.80 2.64 17.48
C GLN A 178 -9.77 3.56 18.22
N TRP A 179 -9.27 4.37 19.15
CA TRP A 179 -10.07 5.38 19.84
C TRP A 179 -10.68 6.37 18.85
N GLY A 180 -9.88 6.93 17.93
CA GLY A 180 -10.38 7.84 16.89
C GLY A 180 -11.50 7.21 16.04
N ARG A 181 -11.27 5.99 15.53
CA ARG A 181 -12.30 5.26 14.76
C ARG A 181 -13.59 4.98 15.54
N HIS A 182 -13.51 4.83 16.86
CA HIS A 182 -14.68 4.56 17.69
C HIS A 182 -15.53 5.82 17.91
N HIS A 183 -14.89 6.98 18.02
CA HIS A 183 -15.54 8.26 18.35
C HIS A 183 -15.75 9.18 17.14
N GLU A 184 -15.35 8.76 15.94
CA GLU A 184 -15.56 9.50 14.68
C GLU A 184 -17.05 9.84 14.47
N GLN A 185 -17.94 8.88 14.75
CA GLN A 185 -19.39 9.12 14.64
C GLN A 185 -19.88 10.08 15.72
N ASP A 186 -19.37 9.98 16.94
CA ASP A 186 -19.74 10.87 18.05
C ASP A 186 -19.38 12.33 17.71
N ALA A 187 -18.21 12.56 17.08
CA ALA A 187 -17.78 13.87 16.61
C ALA A 187 -18.70 14.43 15.51
N ILE A 188 -19.08 13.59 14.54
CA ILE A 188 -20.02 13.97 13.47
C ILE A 188 -21.39 14.32 14.06
N ASP A 189 -21.92 13.50 14.96
CA ASP A 189 -23.24 13.70 15.58
C ASP A 189 -23.26 14.99 16.43
N THR A 190 -22.15 15.26 17.14
CA THR A 190 -21.97 16.52 17.89
C THR A 190 -21.96 17.72 16.96
N HIS A 191 -21.26 17.64 15.83
CA HIS A 191 -21.24 18.72 14.83
C HIS A 191 -22.63 18.96 14.23
N GLN A 192 -23.36 17.90 13.88
CA GLN A 192 -24.73 18.01 13.35
C GLN A 192 -25.68 18.65 14.36
N TYR A 193 -25.62 18.23 15.63
CA TYR A 193 -26.39 18.83 16.72
C TYR A 193 -26.05 20.30 16.91
N ALA A 194 -24.76 20.65 16.89
CA ALA A 194 -24.28 22.01 17.01
C ALA A 194 -24.79 22.91 15.87
N LEU A 195 -25.07 22.38 14.68
CA LEU A 195 -25.65 23.12 13.55
C LEU A 195 -27.19 23.20 13.57
N GLY A 196 -27.84 22.68 14.62
CA GLY A 196 -29.30 22.71 14.77
C GLY A 196 -30.03 21.62 13.98
N ALA A 197 -29.37 20.53 13.59
CA ALA A 197 -30.05 19.35 13.06
C ALA A 197 -30.84 18.65 14.17
N ASN A 198 -32.07 18.23 13.89
CA ASN A 198 -32.90 17.43 14.81
C ASN A 198 -32.33 16.01 14.96
N LEU A 199 -31.29 15.81 15.80
CA LEU A 199 -30.83 14.48 16.18
C LEU A 199 -31.54 13.97 17.44
N SER A 200 -31.97 12.71 17.38
CA SER A 200 -32.70 12.02 18.45
C SER A 200 -31.82 11.46 19.59
N SER A 201 -30.53 11.83 19.67
CA SER A 201 -29.60 11.21 20.62
C SER A 201 -28.53 12.21 21.10
N THR A 202 -28.70 12.74 22.30
CA THR A 202 -27.81 13.68 23.00
C THR A 202 -26.54 12.99 23.49
N ILE A 203 -25.35 13.62 23.40
CA ILE A 203 -24.23 13.49 24.36
C ILE A 203 -23.13 14.57 24.10
N TYR A 204 -22.93 15.44 25.12
CA TYR A 204 -21.88 16.46 25.39
C TYR A 204 -21.72 17.78 24.56
N ILE A 205 -22.41 18.85 25.04
CA ILE A 205 -22.08 20.33 25.20
C ILE A 205 -21.34 21.07 24.04
N CYS A 206 -21.68 22.28 23.52
CA CYS A 206 -22.11 23.56 24.11
C CYS A 206 -22.82 24.48 23.08
N ALA A 207 -23.81 25.23 23.57
CA ALA A 207 -24.51 26.38 22.96
C ALA A 207 -25.27 26.15 21.63
N PRO A 208 -26.61 26.34 21.59
CA PRO A 208 -27.33 26.38 20.32
C PRO A 208 -26.84 27.57 19.48
N VAL A 209 -26.70 27.39 18.16
CA VAL A 209 -26.54 28.50 17.22
C VAL A 209 -27.71 29.47 17.42
N ASP A 210 -27.44 30.77 17.43
CA ASP A 210 -28.46 31.82 17.56
C ASP A 210 -29.55 31.76 16.45
N ALA A 211 -29.31 31.00 15.36
CA ALA A 211 -30.30 30.66 14.35
C ALA A 211 -30.03 29.26 13.75
N PRO A 212 -31.06 28.39 13.60
CA PRO A 212 -30.89 27.08 12.95
C PRO A 212 -30.54 27.24 11.47
N HIS A 213 -29.64 26.39 10.99
CA HIS A 213 -29.25 26.38 9.58
C HIS A 213 -30.44 25.96 8.69
N GLN A 214 -30.71 26.73 7.63
CA GLN A 214 -31.78 26.45 6.67
C GLN A 214 -31.32 25.41 5.65
N ASN A 215 -32.19 24.42 5.39
CA ASN A 215 -31.94 23.31 4.46
C ASN A 215 -30.58 22.61 4.69
N LEU A 216 -30.25 22.39 5.96
CA LEU A 216 -29.00 21.74 6.35
C LEU A 216 -28.96 20.29 5.85
N VAL A 217 -27.96 19.99 5.01
CA VAL A 217 -27.61 18.65 4.57
C VAL A 217 -26.31 18.26 5.23
N VAL A 218 -26.30 17.16 5.97
CA VAL A 218 -25.06 16.51 6.42
C VAL A 218 -25.09 15.07 5.97
N ARG A 219 -24.02 14.63 5.28
CA ARG A 219 -23.92 13.27 4.78
C ARG A 219 -22.49 12.76 4.83
N LYS A 220 -22.34 11.44 4.92
CA LYS A 220 -21.06 10.78 4.71
C LYS A 220 -20.64 10.88 3.26
N THR A 221 -19.33 10.96 3.04
CA THR A 221 -18.72 11.05 1.71
C THR A 221 -17.86 9.82 1.43
N GLY A 222 -17.87 9.39 0.18
CA GLY A 222 -16.93 8.39 -0.31
C GLY A 222 -15.62 9.00 -0.79
N PHE A 223 -14.88 8.22 -1.56
CA PHE A 223 -13.69 8.69 -2.26
C PHE A 223 -14.09 9.43 -3.53
N ARG A 224 -13.61 10.67 -3.71
CA ARG A 224 -13.76 11.43 -4.96
C ARG A 224 -12.41 11.58 -5.66
N ILE A 225 -12.45 11.46 -6.98
CA ILE A 225 -11.29 11.61 -7.87
C ILE A 225 -11.32 13.03 -8.43
N CYS A 226 -10.17 13.70 -8.54
CA CYS A 226 -10.10 14.98 -9.22
C CYS A 226 -10.23 14.77 -10.73
N GLN A 227 -11.26 15.37 -11.33
CA GLN A 227 -11.58 15.19 -12.75
C GLN A 227 -10.43 15.60 -13.68
N THR A 228 -9.85 16.78 -13.44
CA THR A 228 -8.75 17.34 -14.25
C THR A 228 -7.40 16.69 -13.98
N MET A 229 -7.24 16.10 -12.79
CA MET A 229 -6.01 15.45 -12.35
C MET A 229 -6.35 14.11 -11.70
N PRO A 230 -6.64 13.05 -12.48
CA PRO A 230 -7.11 11.76 -11.93
C PRO A 230 -6.12 11.08 -10.98
N TYR A 231 -4.86 11.52 -10.95
CA TYR A 231 -3.85 11.09 -9.97
C TYR A 231 -4.06 11.70 -8.58
N LEU A 232 -4.97 12.66 -8.41
CA LEU A 232 -5.40 13.20 -7.13
C LEU A 232 -6.76 12.61 -6.73
N GLY A 233 -6.94 12.36 -5.43
CA GLY A 233 -8.23 11.98 -4.88
C GLY A 233 -8.35 12.28 -3.39
N VAL A 234 -9.58 12.39 -2.91
CA VAL A 234 -9.90 12.82 -1.54
C VAL A 234 -10.99 11.96 -0.94
N SER A 235 -10.96 11.80 0.38
CA SER A 235 -12.03 11.21 1.18
C SER A 235 -12.15 12.07 2.42
N CYS A 236 -13.21 12.88 2.49
CA CYS A 236 -13.53 13.67 3.68
C CYS A 236 -14.43 12.82 4.60
N ASP A 237 -14.48 13.10 5.90
CA ASP A 237 -15.31 12.33 6.84
C ASP A 237 -16.80 12.65 6.68
N GLY A 238 -17.11 13.87 6.23
CA GLY A 238 -18.46 14.24 5.81
C GLY A 238 -18.50 15.47 4.90
N TYR A 239 -19.68 15.68 4.32
CA TYR A 239 -20.05 16.89 3.59
C TYR A 239 -21.20 17.57 4.31
N VAL A 240 -21.11 18.89 4.42
CA VAL A 240 -22.14 19.75 4.97
C VAL A 240 -22.53 20.81 3.96
N SER A 241 -23.82 21.07 3.78
CA SER A 241 -24.29 22.25 3.07
C SER A 241 -25.53 22.86 3.70
N CYS A 242 -25.67 24.18 3.57
CA CYS A 242 -26.86 24.90 3.99
C CYS A 242 -26.99 26.22 3.21
N ASP A 243 -28.19 26.77 3.12
CA ASP A 243 -28.46 27.98 2.33
C ASP A 243 -27.77 29.22 2.91
N CYS A 244 -27.49 29.22 4.21
CA CYS A 244 -26.92 30.37 4.92
C CYS A 244 -25.38 30.41 4.93
N CYS A 245 -24.70 29.26 4.83
CA CYS A 245 -23.23 29.18 4.91
C CYS A 245 -22.58 28.51 3.68
N GLY A 246 -23.38 28.00 2.74
CA GLY A 246 -22.88 27.30 1.56
C GLY A 246 -22.43 25.88 1.89
N GLU A 247 -21.38 25.42 1.20
CA GLU A 247 -20.86 24.05 1.29
C GLU A 247 -19.58 23.97 2.11
N GLY A 248 -19.36 22.84 2.78
CA GLY A 248 -18.19 22.57 3.60
C GLY A 248 -17.90 21.07 3.72
N VAL A 249 -16.72 20.78 4.27
CA VAL A 249 -16.25 19.41 4.57
C VAL A 249 -16.10 19.25 6.08
N ILE A 250 -16.40 18.05 6.55
CA ILE A 250 -16.19 17.63 7.94
C ILE A 250 -14.97 16.72 7.97
N GLU A 251 -14.04 17.03 8.87
CA GLU A 251 -12.85 16.21 9.19
C GLU A 251 -12.88 15.98 10.71
N ALA A 252 -12.85 14.71 11.14
CA ALA A 252 -13.13 14.27 12.53
C ALA A 252 -11.98 13.43 13.14
#